data_AF-A0AAV9GUA0-F1
#
_entry.id   AF-A0AAV9GUA0-F1
#
_cell.length_a   1.000
_cell.length_b   1.000
_cell.length_c   1.000
_cell.angle_alpha   90.00
_cell.angle_beta   90.00
_cell.angle_gamma   90.00
#
_symmetry.space_group_name_H-M   'P 1'
#
loop_
_entity.id
_entity.type
_entity.pdbx_description
1 polymer ?
#
loop_
_entity_poly.entity_id
_entity_poly.type
_entity_poly.pdbx_seq_one_letter_code
_entity_poly.pdbx_strand_id
1 'polypeptide(L)'
;MAITLSDGFVPVADKAIDNLNSVKESRNELHGANEPLEGIMAEADRLIDILNLAQGVQDIQSDAVNRQAFVIMELASRLTVLMMTMGAENRRALEPRVFQPADAEYRHLEGMLRQLESAHTKLSDLIRQRLDEGGIETVHIVGADLRRLL
;
A
#
# COMPACT_ATOMS: atom_id res chain seq x y z
N MET A 1 5.84 -20.07 0.04
CA MET A 1 5.25 -20.17 1.39
C MET A 1 4.27 -19.02 1.53
N ALA A 2 3.07 -19.22 2.08
CA ALA A 2 2.15 -18.12 2.34
C ALA A 2 2.63 -17.36 3.58
N ILE A 3 2.78 -16.05 3.49
CA ILE A 3 3.10 -15.18 4.65
C ILE A 3 1.81 -14.94 5.44
N THR A 4 1.92 -15.07 6.75
CA THR A 4 0.84 -14.99 7.73
C THR A 4 1.20 -13.98 8.81
N LEU A 5 0.20 -13.53 9.57
CA LEU A 5 0.42 -12.60 10.68
C LEU A 5 1.42 -13.13 11.73
N SER A 6 1.46 -14.46 11.94
CA SER A 6 2.36 -15.12 12.89
C SER A 6 3.83 -15.08 12.50
N ASP A 7 4.15 -14.74 11.24
CA ASP A 7 5.55 -14.62 10.79
C ASP A 7 6.23 -13.35 11.31
N GLY A 8 5.47 -12.46 11.97
CA GLY A 8 5.97 -11.22 12.55
C GLY A 8 6.04 -10.07 11.55
N PHE A 9 6.41 -8.88 12.05
CA PHE A 9 6.32 -7.64 11.26
C PHE A 9 7.21 -7.65 10.02
N VAL A 10 8.49 -8.01 10.16
CA VAL A 10 9.46 -7.87 9.05
C VAL A 10 9.06 -8.70 7.82
N PRO A 11 8.76 -10.01 7.92
CA PRO A 11 8.33 -10.79 6.76
C PRO A 11 7.00 -10.32 6.15
N VAL A 12 6.07 -9.83 6.98
CA VAL A 12 4.79 -9.28 6.52
C VAL A 12 5.02 -7.96 5.76
N ALA A 13 5.88 -7.08 6.28
CA ALA A 13 6.22 -5.81 5.64
C ALA A 13 6.94 -6.02 4.31
N ASP A 14 7.93 -6.92 4.25
CA ASP A 14 8.60 -7.30 2.99
C ASP A 14 7.57 -7.74 1.94
N LYS A 15 6.64 -8.62 2.34
CA LYS A 15 5.63 -9.12 1.41
C LYS A 15 4.62 -8.04 1.00
N ALA A 16 4.28 -7.13 1.90
CA ALA A 16 3.44 -5.98 1.58
C ALA A 16 4.12 -5.07 0.55
N ILE A 17 5.41 -4.77 0.73
CA ILE A 17 6.22 -3.97 -0.20
C ILE A 17 6.29 -4.64 -1.58
N ASP A 18 6.57 -5.94 -1.64
CA ASP A 18 6.58 -6.69 -2.90
C ASP A 18 5.24 -6.59 -3.65
N ASN A 19 4.13 -6.72 -2.92
CA ASN A 19 2.80 -6.63 -3.52
C ASN A 19 2.50 -5.19 -4.00
N LEU A 20 2.92 -4.16 -3.25
CA LEU A 20 2.78 -2.76 -3.68
C LEU A 20 3.62 -2.44 -4.93
N ASN A 21 4.83 -2.99 -5.02
CA ASN A 21 5.62 -2.92 -6.26
C ASN A 21 4.93 -3.63 -7.43
N SER A 22 4.30 -4.78 -7.19
CA SER A 22 3.51 -5.50 -8.21
C SER A 22 2.28 -4.72 -8.68
N VAL A 23 1.65 -3.93 -7.79
CA VAL A 23 0.59 -2.97 -8.17
C VAL A 23 1.16 -1.92 -9.14
N LYS A 24 2.34 -1.38 -8.84
CA LYS A 24 3.00 -0.38 -9.70
C LYS A 24 3.36 -0.92 -11.07
N GLU A 25 3.83 -2.18 -11.14
CA GLU A 25 4.12 -2.85 -12.41
C GLU A 25 2.84 -3.07 -13.24
N SER A 26 1.76 -3.51 -12.58
CA SER A 26 0.45 -3.75 -13.22
C SER A 26 -0.16 -2.51 -13.87
N ARG A 27 0.20 -1.30 -13.40
CA ARG A 27 -0.29 -0.03 -13.99
C ARG A 27 0.05 0.07 -15.48
N ASN A 28 1.18 -0.47 -15.91
CA ASN A 28 1.60 -0.41 -17.32
C ASN A 28 0.69 -1.21 -18.26
N GLU A 29 -0.16 -2.07 -17.73
CA GLU A 29 -1.10 -2.88 -18.50
C GLU A 29 -2.47 -2.21 -18.71
N LEU A 30 -2.72 -1.05 -18.09
CA LEU A 30 -4.00 -0.34 -18.13
C LEU A 30 -3.90 0.98 -18.89
N HIS A 31 -4.93 1.29 -19.68
CA HIS A 31 -5.09 2.55 -20.39
C HIS A 31 -6.38 3.26 -19.95
N GLY A 32 -6.29 4.57 -19.66
CA GLY A 32 -7.40 5.31 -19.04
C GLY A 32 -7.39 5.18 -17.51
N ALA A 33 -8.45 5.67 -16.85
CA ALA A 33 -8.52 5.75 -15.37
C ALA A 33 -7.27 6.40 -14.73
N ASN A 34 -6.68 7.39 -15.40
CA ASN A 34 -5.41 7.99 -14.99
C ASN A 34 -5.47 8.53 -13.56
N GLU A 35 -6.56 9.20 -13.19
CA GLU A 35 -6.71 9.81 -11.86
C GLU A 35 -6.65 8.76 -10.72
N PRO A 36 -7.52 7.74 -10.64
CA PRO A 36 -7.42 6.76 -9.56
C PRO A 36 -6.13 5.93 -9.66
N LEU A 37 -5.59 5.67 -10.86
CA LEU A 37 -4.33 4.94 -11.00
C LEU A 37 -3.13 5.74 -10.50
N GLU A 38 -3.03 7.03 -10.83
CA GLU A 38 -1.98 7.92 -10.31
C GLU A 38 -2.08 8.06 -8.79
N GLY A 39 -3.30 8.19 -8.26
CA GLY A 39 -3.55 8.17 -6.82
C GLY A 39 -3.06 6.88 -6.16
N ILE A 40 -3.35 5.71 -6.76
CA ILE A 40 -2.89 4.41 -6.28
C ILE A 40 -1.35 4.33 -6.31
N MET A 41 -0.69 4.81 -7.37
CA MET A 41 0.78 4.80 -7.44
C MET A 41 1.39 5.64 -6.32
N ALA A 42 0.88 6.86 -6.13
CA ALA A 42 1.36 7.76 -5.09
C ALA A 42 1.12 7.19 -3.69
N GLU A 43 -0.02 6.55 -3.46
CA GLU A 43 -0.33 5.91 -2.19
C GLU A 43 0.52 4.66 -1.93
N ALA A 44 0.80 3.88 -2.98
CA ALA A 44 1.71 2.74 -2.89
C ALA A 44 3.12 3.17 -2.50
N ASP A 45 3.64 4.26 -3.08
CA ASP A 45 4.94 4.81 -2.70
C ASP A 45 4.98 5.24 -1.23
N ARG A 46 3.96 5.97 -0.76
CA ARG A 46 3.85 6.36 0.66
C ARG A 46 3.85 5.15 1.60
N LEU A 47 3.07 4.13 1.25
CA LEU A 47 2.99 2.88 2.02
C LEU A 47 4.32 2.10 2.03
N ILE A 48 5.04 2.07 0.90
CA ILE A 48 6.37 1.45 0.82
C ILE A 48 7.35 2.19 1.75
N ASP A 49 7.39 3.52 1.67
CA ASP A 49 8.31 4.33 2.46
C ASP A 49 8.09 4.14 3.98
N ILE A 50 6.83 4.16 4.43
CA ILE A 50 6.50 3.99 5.84
C ILE A 50 6.76 2.55 6.34
N LEU A 51 6.55 1.54 5.50
CA LEU A 51 6.87 0.15 5.85
C LEU A 51 8.39 -0.06 5.97
N ASN A 52 9.18 0.45 5.02
CA ASN A 52 10.65 0.41 5.09
C ASN A 52 11.17 1.09 6.35
N LEU A 53 10.59 2.24 6.70
CA LEU A 53 10.94 2.96 7.92
C LEU A 53 10.64 2.14 9.18
N ALA A 54 9.46 1.51 9.24
CA ALA A 54 9.08 0.65 10.34
C ALA A 54 9.95 -0.61 10.46
N GLN A 55 10.47 -1.14 9.35
CA GLN A 55 11.43 -2.25 9.38
C GLN A 55 12.77 -1.83 10.02
N GLY A 56 13.18 -0.58 9.84
CA GLY A 56 14.42 -0.05 10.41
C GLY A 56 14.37 0.29 11.91
N VAL A 57 13.19 0.31 12.52
CA VAL A 57 13.00 0.79 13.91
C VAL A 57 12.21 -0.24 14.72
N GLN A 58 12.89 -1.05 15.54
CA GLN A 58 12.25 -2.14 16.30
C GLN A 58 11.16 -1.65 17.27
N ASP A 59 11.33 -0.48 17.89
CA ASP A 59 10.42 0.05 18.91
C ASP A 59 8.98 0.31 18.41
N ILE A 60 8.83 0.52 17.10
CA ILE A 60 7.52 0.75 16.46
C ILE A 60 6.88 -0.53 15.91
N GLN A 61 7.59 -1.66 15.91
CA GLN A 61 7.10 -2.96 15.39
C GLN A 61 6.18 -3.69 16.38
N SER A 62 5.05 -3.06 16.71
CA SER A 62 4.03 -3.66 17.57
C SER A 62 3.13 -4.65 16.82
N ASP A 63 2.41 -5.49 17.57
CA ASP A 63 1.37 -6.37 17.02
C ASP A 63 0.31 -5.62 16.19
N ALA A 64 -0.04 -4.39 16.60
CA ALA A 64 -1.00 -3.56 15.88
C ALA A 64 -0.44 -3.08 14.53
N VAL A 65 0.83 -2.68 14.51
CA VAL A 65 1.55 -2.30 13.29
C VAL A 65 1.70 -3.51 12.36
N ASN A 66 2.02 -4.70 12.89
CA ASN A 66 2.05 -5.95 12.14
C ASN A 66 0.70 -6.29 11.51
N ARG A 67 -0.40 -6.20 12.28
CA ARG A 67 -1.76 -6.40 11.75
C ARG A 67 -2.08 -5.43 10.61
N GLN A 68 -1.68 -4.17 10.76
CA GLN A 68 -1.94 -3.18 9.73
C GLN A 68 -1.09 -3.41 8.47
N ALA A 69 0.17 -3.81 8.60
CA ALA A 69 1.01 -4.23 7.48
C ALA A 69 0.41 -5.44 6.74
N PHE A 70 -0.16 -6.40 7.48
CA PHE A 70 -0.86 -7.54 6.89
C PHE A 70 -2.10 -7.11 6.08
N VAL A 71 -2.89 -6.16 6.58
CA VAL A 71 -4.02 -5.58 5.83
C VAL A 71 -3.55 -4.93 4.53
N ILE A 72 -2.45 -4.18 4.57
CA ILE A 72 -1.85 -3.56 3.39
C ILE A 72 -1.40 -4.64 2.38
N MET A 73 -0.76 -5.71 2.85
CA MET A 73 -0.36 -6.84 2.02
C MET A 73 -1.56 -7.44 1.26
N GLU A 74 -2.69 -7.68 1.95
CA GLU A 74 -3.91 -8.24 1.35
C GLU A 74 -4.60 -7.26 0.39
N LEU A 75 -4.62 -5.97 0.72
CA LEU A 75 -5.16 -4.93 -0.17
C LEU A 75 -4.36 -4.84 -1.46
N ALA A 76 -3.03 -4.76 -1.36
CA ALA A 76 -2.14 -4.70 -2.50
C ALA A 76 -2.28 -5.95 -3.38
N SER A 77 -2.33 -7.15 -2.78
CA SER A 77 -2.53 -8.40 -3.54
C SER A 77 -3.84 -8.41 -4.32
N ARG A 78 -4.95 -7.99 -3.69
CA ARG A 78 -6.26 -7.90 -4.36
C ARG A 78 -6.24 -6.90 -5.51
N LEU A 79 -5.59 -5.75 -5.30
CA LEU A 79 -5.45 -4.71 -6.30
C LEU A 79 -4.63 -5.19 -7.51
N THR A 80 -3.50 -5.88 -7.28
CA THR A 80 -2.71 -6.49 -8.36
C THR A 80 -3.57 -7.44 -9.21
N VAL A 81 -4.32 -8.34 -8.58
CA VAL A 81 -5.19 -9.30 -9.29
C VAL A 81 -6.28 -8.58 -10.09
N LEU A 82 -6.90 -7.55 -9.51
CA LEU A 82 -7.91 -6.73 -10.19
C LEU A 82 -7.30 -6.07 -11.45
N MET A 83 -6.17 -5.39 -11.30
CA MET A 83 -5.51 -4.69 -12.40
C MET A 83 -5.03 -5.64 -13.49
N MET A 84 -4.45 -6.79 -13.13
CA MET A 84 -4.07 -7.83 -14.10
C MET A 84 -5.28 -8.37 -14.87
N THR A 85 -6.41 -8.58 -14.20
CA THR A 85 -7.64 -9.06 -14.84
C THR A 85 -8.16 -8.03 -15.83
N MET A 86 -8.26 -6.76 -15.41
CA MET A 86 -8.67 -5.65 -16.26
C MET A 86 -7.72 -5.49 -17.47
N GLY A 87 -6.41 -5.60 -17.27
CA GLY A 87 -5.41 -5.53 -18.34
C GLY A 87 -5.54 -6.69 -19.32
N ALA A 88 -5.75 -7.90 -18.83
CA ALA A 88 -5.96 -9.09 -19.67
C ALA A 88 -7.26 -9.01 -20.48
N GLU A 89 -8.35 -8.52 -19.89
CA GLU A 89 -9.62 -8.28 -20.59
C GLU A 89 -9.46 -7.22 -21.68
N ASN A 90 -8.77 -6.12 -21.39
CA ASN A 90 -8.53 -5.06 -22.37
C ASN A 90 -7.67 -5.55 -23.56
N ARG A 91 -6.65 -6.39 -23.31
CA ARG A 91 -5.84 -7.02 -24.36
C ARG A 91 -6.63 -7.96 -25.27
N ARG A 92 -7.70 -8.58 -24.75
CA ARG A 92 -8.55 -9.53 -25.51
C ARG A 92 -9.66 -8.84 -26.29
N ALA A 93 -9.97 -7.58 -25.96
CA ALA A 93 -11.00 -6.83 -26.64
C ALA A 93 -10.59 -6.48 -28.07
N LEU A 94 -11.57 -6.48 -28.99
CA LEU A 94 -11.37 -6.05 -30.39
C LEU A 94 -11.00 -4.58 -30.49
N GLU A 95 -11.49 -3.76 -29.55
CA GLU A 95 -11.14 -2.36 -29.39
C GLU A 95 -10.74 -2.11 -27.94
N PRO A 96 -9.51 -1.62 -27.67
CA PRO A 96 -9.08 -1.26 -26.32
C PRO A 96 -10.02 -0.21 -25.72
N ARG A 97 -10.63 -0.53 -24.57
CA ARG A 97 -11.49 0.39 -23.84
C ARG A 97 -10.65 1.32 -22.98
N VAL A 98 -10.99 2.60 -23.02
CA VAL A 98 -10.48 3.60 -22.07
C VAL A 98 -11.48 3.69 -20.92
N PHE A 99 -11.05 3.33 -19.70
CA PHE A 99 -11.91 3.38 -18.52
C PHE A 99 -12.34 4.82 -18.18
N GLN A 100 -13.64 5.01 -17.98
CA GLN A 100 -14.30 6.30 -17.68
C GLN A 100 -14.91 6.29 -16.27
N PRO A 101 -15.15 7.46 -15.63
CA PRO A 101 -15.74 7.54 -14.29
C PRO A 101 -17.11 6.85 -14.11
N ALA A 102 -17.89 6.72 -15.19
CA ALA A 102 -19.17 6.02 -15.17
C ALA A 102 -19.03 4.49 -15.09
N ASP A 103 -17.84 3.96 -15.40
CA ASP A 103 -17.55 2.53 -15.45
C ASP A 103 -17.46 1.93 -14.04
N ALA A 104 -17.85 0.67 -13.91
CA ALA A 104 -17.80 -0.03 -12.62
C ALA A 104 -16.34 -0.23 -12.18
N GLU A 105 -15.46 -0.49 -13.14
CA GLU A 105 -14.03 -0.72 -12.97
C GLU A 105 -13.33 0.54 -12.46
N TYR A 106 -13.67 1.72 -13.00
CA TYR A 106 -13.16 3.00 -12.49
C TYR A 106 -13.55 3.20 -11.03
N ARG A 107 -14.84 3.05 -10.71
CA ARG A 107 -15.32 3.16 -9.32
C ARG A 107 -14.71 2.13 -8.39
N HIS A 108 -14.37 0.95 -8.90
CA HIS A 108 -13.67 -0.08 -8.13
C HIS A 108 -12.24 0.35 -7.80
N LEU A 109 -11.51 0.91 -8.77
CA LEU A 109 -10.18 1.50 -8.54
C LEU A 109 -10.23 2.64 -7.53
N GLU A 110 -11.21 3.55 -7.62
CA GLU A 110 -11.42 4.60 -6.61
C GLU A 110 -11.73 4.04 -5.21
N GLY A 111 -12.50 2.95 -5.16
CA GLY A 111 -12.76 2.22 -3.91
C GLY A 111 -11.48 1.66 -3.29
N MET A 112 -10.63 1.04 -4.11
CA MET A 112 -9.35 0.48 -3.66
C MET A 112 -8.36 1.58 -3.24
N LEU A 113 -8.31 2.71 -3.95
CA LEU A 113 -7.52 3.87 -3.57
C LEU A 113 -7.89 4.34 -2.15
N ARG A 114 -9.17 4.57 -1.87
CA ARG A 114 -9.64 4.98 -0.54
C ARG A 114 -9.31 3.97 0.56
N GLN A 115 -9.29 2.67 0.23
CA GLN A 115 -8.87 1.65 1.19
C GLN A 115 -7.38 1.71 1.48
N LEU A 116 -6.53 1.99 0.49
CA LEU A 116 -5.10 2.20 0.68
C LEU A 116 -4.82 3.45 1.52
N GLU A 117 -5.47 4.57 1.21
CA GLU A 117 -5.35 5.84 1.96
C GLU A 117 -5.76 5.67 3.43
N SER A 118 -6.86 4.95 3.67
CA SER A 118 -7.31 4.60 5.02
C SER A 118 -6.30 3.70 5.74
N ALA A 119 -5.74 2.72 5.03
CA ALA A 119 -4.75 1.81 5.59
C ALA A 119 -3.44 2.52 5.94
N HIS A 120 -3.00 3.47 5.11
CA HIS A 120 -1.86 4.33 5.37
C HIS A 120 -2.10 5.22 6.58
N THR A 121 -3.22 5.95 6.61
CA THR A 121 -3.58 6.79 7.77
C THR A 121 -3.54 5.99 9.07
N LYS A 122 -4.12 4.79 9.06
CA LYS A 122 -4.12 3.90 10.22
C LYS A 122 -2.73 3.45 10.64
N LEU A 123 -1.87 3.11 9.67
CA LEU A 123 -0.48 2.71 9.94
C LEU A 123 0.32 3.89 10.52
N SER A 124 0.19 5.07 9.94
CA SER A 124 0.83 6.29 10.39
C SER A 124 0.44 6.64 11.82
N ASP A 125 -0.85 6.56 12.16
CA ASP A 125 -1.33 6.83 13.52
C ASP A 125 -0.79 5.81 14.54
N LEU A 126 -0.72 4.54 14.18
CA LEU A 126 -0.13 3.51 15.03
C LEU A 126 1.37 3.76 15.26
N ILE A 127 2.10 4.17 14.23
CA ILE A 127 3.53 4.50 14.34
C ILE A 127 3.73 5.74 15.21
N ARG A 128 2.93 6.81 15.02
CA ARG A 128 2.96 8.01 15.88
C ARG A 128 2.76 7.66 17.34
N GLN A 129 1.73 6.87 17.64
CA GLN A 129 1.44 6.45 19.01
C GLN A 129 2.65 5.73 19.65
N ARG A 130 3.32 4.84 18.91
CA ARG A 130 4.49 4.12 19.42
C ARG A 130 5.68 5.03 19.71
N LEU A 131 5.84 6.09 18.92
CA LEU A 131 6.92 7.07 19.13
C LEU A 131 6.64 7.98 20.32
N ASP A 132 5.38 8.37 20.53
CA ASP A 132 4.97 9.17 21.68
C ASP A 132 5.09 8.37 23.00
N GLU A 133 4.82 7.07 22.96
CA GLU A 133 5.02 6.15 24.10
C GLU A 133 6.50 5.87 24.40
N GLY A 134 7.39 6.01 23.41
CA GLY A 134 8.82 5.64 23.48
C GLY A 134 9.75 6.69 24.11
N GLY A 135 9.28 7.89 24.43
CA GLY A 135 10.07 8.88 25.17
C GLY A 135 11.38 9.32 24.49
N ILE A 136 11.29 10.10 23.41
CA ILE A 136 12.30 11.03 22.85
C ILE A 136 13.68 10.47 22.41
N GLU A 137 14.17 9.31 22.87
CA GLU A 137 15.51 8.82 22.46
C GLU A 137 15.59 8.30 21.02
N THR A 138 14.48 7.82 20.43
CA THR A 138 14.41 7.35 19.03
C THR A 138 14.23 8.46 18.00
N VAL A 139 13.89 9.69 18.43
CA VAL A 139 13.51 10.81 17.54
C VAL A 139 14.73 11.43 16.84
N HIS A 140 15.93 11.30 17.40
CA HIS A 140 17.13 11.94 16.86
C HIS A 140 17.68 11.31 15.56
N ILE A 141 17.37 10.04 15.28
CA ILE A 141 17.83 9.34 14.06
C ILE A 141 16.74 9.35 12.97
N VAL A 142 15.47 9.45 13.37
CA VAL A 142 14.30 9.21 12.50
C VAL A 142 13.56 10.51 12.13
N GLY A 143 13.83 11.62 12.84
CA GLY A 143 12.93 12.76 12.92
C GLY A 143 12.68 13.61 11.66
N ALA A 144 13.52 13.55 10.63
CA ALA A 144 13.34 14.34 9.41
C ALA A 144 12.52 13.60 8.34
N ASP A 145 12.84 12.32 8.11
CA ASP A 145 12.17 11.49 7.09
C ASP A 145 10.79 11.03 7.58
N LEU A 146 10.67 10.67 8.85
CA LEU A 146 9.40 10.27 9.45
C LEU A 146 8.36 11.40 9.47
N ARG A 147 8.76 12.66 9.77
CA ARG A 147 7.83 13.81 9.76
C ARG A 147 7.32 14.17 8.37
N ARG A 148 8.01 13.76 7.31
CA ARG A 148 7.56 13.95 5.92
C ARG A 148 6.60 12.86 5.47
N LEU A 149 6.69 11.68 6.08
CA LEU A 149 5.91 10.49 5.73
C LEU A 149 4.63 10.34 6.56
N LEU A 150 4.57 10.94 7.74
CA LEU A 150 3.41 10.95 8.63
C LEU A 150 2.57 12.22 8.42
#